data_AF-X0YTT5-F1
#
_entry.id   AF-X0YTT5-F1
#
_cell.length_a   1.000
_cell.length_b   1.000
_cell.length_c   1.000
_cell.angle_alpha   90.00
_cell.angle_beta   90.00
_cell.angle_gamma   90.00
#
_symmetry.space_group_name_H-M   'P 1'
#
loop_
_entity.id
_entity.type
_entity.pdbx_description
1 polymer ?
#
loop_
_entity_poly.entity_id
_entity_poly.type
_entity_poly.pdbx_seq_one_letter_code
_entity_poly.pdbx_strand_id
1 'polypeptide(L)' 'YPHATGGHQWKNAEVLQVIGAAYLILEEDLTPEKLKTTILDLITNKSFLKRMAEKSKALGKPQATRKVVKLIFSLVNQ' A
#
# COMPACT_ATOMS: atom_id res chain seq x y z
N TYR A 1 -14.71 1.13 -17.54
CA TYR A 1 -13.27 0.83 -17.44
C TYR A 1 -13.14 -0.61 -16.89
N PRO A 2 -13.18 -1.67 -17.71
CA PRO A 2 -13.39 -3.04 -17.21
C PRO A 2 -12.15 -3.96 -17.26
N HIS A 3 -10.94 -3.43 -17.49
CA HIS A 3 -9.76 -4.27 -17.77
C HIS A 3 -8.54 -4.01 -16.88
N ALA A 4 -8.67 -3.23 -15.80
CA ALA A 4 -7.65 -3.28 -14.76
C ALA A 4 -7.78 -4.65 -14.09
N THR A 5 -6.88 -5.57 -14.41
CA THR A 5 -6.79 -6.93 -13.89
C THR A 5 -6.99 -6.89 -12.37
N GLY A 6 -8.20 -7.24 -11.89
CA GLY A 6 -8.64 -6.99 -10.50
C GLY A 6 -7.71 -7.56 -9.44
N GLY A 7 -6.91 -8.57 -9.78
CA GLY A 7 -5.90 -9.14 -8.88
C GLY A 7 -4.66 -8.28 -8.63
N HIS A 8 -4.24 -7.40 -9.56
CA HIS A 8 -2.98 -6.65 -9.38
C HIS A 8 -3.10 -5.54 -8.34
N GLN A 9 -4.23 -4.82 -8.31
CA GLN A 9 -4.47 -3.80 -7.28
C GLN A 9 -4.65 -4.45 -5.91
N TRP A 10 -5.40 -5.56 -5.86
CA TRP A 10 -5.54 -6.36 -4.64
C TRP A 10 -4.18 -6.84 -4.10
N LYS A 11 -3.29 -7.36 -4.95
CA LYS A 11 -1.96 -7.82 -4.52
C LYS A 11 -1.12 -6.70 -3.91
N ASN A 12 -1.16 -5.51 -4.50
CA ASN A 12 -0.47 -4.34 -3.96
C ASN A 12 -1.04 -3.91 -2.60
N ALA A 13 -2.37 -3.96 -2.45
CA ALA A 13 -3.04 -3.62 -1.20
C ALA A 13 -2.84 -4.68 -0.10
N GLU A 14 -2.83 -5.96 -0.47
CA GLU A 14 -2.54 -7.10 0.41
C GLU A 14 -1.16 -6.94 1.06
N VAL A 15 -0.14 -6.58 0.28
CA VAL A 15 1.22 -6.35 0.81
C VAL A 15 1.25 -5.27 1.89
N LEU A 16 0.48 -4.20 1.72
CA LEU A 16 0.36 -3.13 2.71
C LEU A 16 -0.39 -3.62 3.97
N GLN A 17 -1.51 -4.32 3.80
CA GLN A 17 -2.32 -4.81 4.91
C GLN A 17 -1.58 -5.86 5.75
N VAL A 18 -0.90 -6.84 5.13
CA VAL A 18 -0.21 -7.94 5.81
C VAL A 18 0.83 -7.43 6.80
N ILE A 19 1.48 -6.30 6.50
CA ILE A 19 2.48 -5.70 7.41
C ILE A 19 1.90 -4.63 8.35
N GLY A 20 0.58 -4.41 8.31
CA GLY A 20 -0.13 -3.42 9.10
C GLY A 20 0.07 -1.97 8.62
N ALA A 21 0.47 -1.75 7.36
CA ALA A 21 0.68 -0.43 6.78
C ALA A 21 -0.58 0.21 6.17
N ALA A 22 -1.65 -0.56 6.00
CA ALA A 22 -2.95 -0.09 5.53
C ALA A 22 -4.08 -0.99 6.05
N TYR A 23 -5.32 -0.51 5.88
CA TYR A 23 -6.53 -1.32 6.01
C TYR A 23 -7.15 -1.50 4.62
N LEU A 24 -7.40 -2.74 4.20
CA LEU A 24 -8.01 -3.09 2.92
C LEU A 24 -9.51 -3.31 3.10
N ILE A 25 -10.31 -2.62 2.28
CA ILE A 25 -11.73 -2.91 2.08
C ILE A 25 -11.83 -3.54 0.69
N LEU A 26 -12.36 -4.76 0.59
CA LEU A 26 -12.61 -5.41 -0.70
C LEU A 26 -13.76 -4.72 -1.42
N GLU A 27 -13.79 -4.82 -2.75
CA GLU A 27 -14.84 -4.17 -3.55
C GLU A 27 -16.22 -4.70 -3.17
N GLU A 28 -16.36 -6.01 -2.94
CA GLU A 28 -17.60 -6.62 -2.45
C GLU A 28 -18.03 -6.16 -1.05
N ASP A 29 -17.09 -5.67 -0.23
CA ASP A 29 -17.33 -5.21 1.14
C ASP A 29 -17.47 -3.68 1.24
N LEU A 30 -17.30 -2.96 0.12
CA LEU A 30 -17.27 -1.50 0.10
C LEU A 30 -18.69 -0.93 0.18
N THR A 31 -19.06 -0.49 1.37
CA THR A 31 -20.28 0.30 1.60
C THR A 31 -19.96 1.67 2.19
N PRO A 32 -20.85 2.68 2.04
CA PRO A 32 -20.68 3.99 2.67
C PRO A 32 -20.47 3.89 4.20
N GLU A 33 -21.20 3.00 4.86
CA GLU A 33 -21.14 2.79 6.31
C GLU A 33 -19.80 2.17 6.71
N LYS A 34 -19.34 1.17 5.98
CA LYS A 34 -18.05 0.50 6.23
C LYS A 34 -16.89 1.47 6.03
N LEU A 35 -16.92 2.25 4.95
CA LEU A 35 -15.90 3.26 4.68
C LEU A 35 -15.85 4.32 5.79
N LYS A 36 -17.01 4.89 6.14
CA LYS A 36 -17.12 5.89 7.21
C LYS A 36 -16.58 5.35 8.54
N THR A 37 -17.03 4.17 8.94
CA THR A 37 -16.63 3.56 10.22
C THR A 37 -15.13 3.28 10.25
N THR A 38 -14.58 2.71 9.18
CA THR A 38 -13.14 2.44 9.06
C THR A 38 -12.32 3.72 9.20
N ILE A 39 -12.72 4.81 8.52
CA ILE A 39 -12.02 6.10 8.64
C ILE A 39 -12.08 6.62 10.07
N LEU A 40 -13.26 6.61 10.71
CA LEU A 40 -13.45 7.09 12.07
C LEU A 40 -12.62 6.29 13.08
N ASP A 41 -12.62 4.96 12.98
CA ASP A 41 -11.85 4.08 13.86
C ASP A 41 -10.34 4.35 13.74
N LEU A 42 -9.85 4.56 12.52
CA LEU A 42 -8.44 4.88 12.28
C LEU A 42 -8.05 6.25 12.86
N ILE A 43 -8.83 7.30 12.63
CA ILE A 43 -8.47 8.65 13.10
C ILE A 43 -8.64 8.82 14.62
N THR A 44 -9.56 8.08 15.24
CA THR A 44 -9.78 8.13 16.69
C THR A 44 -8.74 7.32 17.44
N ASN A 45 -8.22 6.23 16.86
CA ASN A 45 -7.12 5.46 17.44
C ASN A 45 -5.75 5.95 16.97
N LYS A 46 -5.32 7.11 17.50
CA LYS A 46 -4.02 7.74 17.18
C LYS A 46 -2.82 6.79 17.32
N SER A 47 -2.85 5.91 18.32
CA SER A 47 -1.76 4.96 18.56
C SER A 47 -1.62 3.95 17.41
N PHE A 48 -2.75 3.43 16.94
CA PHE A 48 -2.81 2.49 15.84
C PHE A 48 -2.43 3.16 14.52
N LEU A 49 -2.98 4.36 14.26
CA LEU A 49 -2.65 5.13 13.07
C LEU A 49 -1.15 5.49 13.00
N LYS A 50 -0.53 5.81 14.14
CA LYS A 50 0.92 6.05 14.21
C LYS A 50 1.72 4.81 13.82
N ARG A 51 1.38 3.63 14.37
CA ARG A 51 2.03 2.36 14.00
C ARG A 51 1.86 2.06 12.51
N MET A 52 0.66 2.27 11.97
CA MET A 52 0.38 2.09 10.54
C MET A 52 1.25 3.01 9.68
N ALA A 53 1.37 4.29 10.05
CA ALA A 53 2.21 5.26 9.36
C ALA A 53 3.70 4.88 9.40
N GLU A 54 4.21 4.39 10.53
CA GLU A 54 5.58 3.90 10.67
C GLU A 54 5.85 2.69 9.75
N LYS A 55 4.92 1.73 9.70
CA LYS A 55 5.01 0.56 8.80
C LYS A 55 4.94 0.95 7.32
N SER A 56 4.04 1.87 6.98
CA SER A 56 3.93 2.42 5.62
C SER A 56 5.21 3.13 5.19
N LYS A 57 5.80 3.95 6.08
CA LYS A 57 7.07 4.62 5.82
C LYS A 57 8.22 3.63 5.61
N ALA A 58 8.25 2.53 6.36
CA ALA A 58 9.29 1.49 6.22
C ALA A 58 9.24 0.75 4.87
N LEU A 59 8.06 0.66 4.23
CA LEU A 59 7.94 0.12 2.86
C LEU A 59 8.46 1.07 1.78
N GLY A 60 8.54 2.35 2.08
CA GLY A 60 9.03 3.35 1.13
C GLY A 60 10.41 2.96 0.59
N LYS A 61 10.53 2.93 -0.74
CA LYS A 61 11.82 2.70 -1.43
C LYS A 61 12.30 4.02 -2.06
N PRO A 62 12.75 5.01 -1.27
CA PRO A 62 13.09 6.35 -1.78
C PRO A 62 14.21 6.33 -2.83
N GLN A 63 15.02 5.27 -2.86
CA GLN A 63 16.11 5.10 -3.83
C GLN A 63 15.76 4.12 -4.97
N ALA A 64 14.50 3.72 -5.14
CA ALA A 64 14.10 2.72 -6.14
C ALA A 64 14.58 3.10 -7.55
N THR A 65 14.30 4.32 -8.00
CA THR A 65 14.74 4.81 -9.32
C THR A 65 16.26 4.74 -9.46
N ARG A 66 17.01 5.21 -8.46
CA ARG A 66 18.48 5.16 -8.47
C ARG A 66 19.01 3.73 -8.58
N LYS A 67 18.39 2.78 -7.87
CA LYS A 67 18.77 1.35 -7.94
C LYS A 67 18.52 0.77 -9.32
N VAL A 68 17.38 1.07 -9.93
CA VAL A 68 17.03 0.61 -11.28
C VAL A 68 18.01 1.18 -12.31
N VAL A 69 18.29 2.48 -12.27
CA VAL A 69 19.25 3.12 -13.18
C VAL A 69 20.65 2.50 -13.06
N LYS A 70 21.13 2.26 -11.84
CA LYS A 70 22.41 1.58 -11.62
C LYS A 70 22.45 0.17 -12.24
N LEU A 71 21.37 -0.59 -12.09
CA LEU A 71 21.26 -1.92 -12.67
C LEU A 71 21.33 -1.88 -14.20
N ILE A 72 20.59 -0.96 -14.83
CA ILE A 72 20.62 -0.77 -16.29
C ILE A 72 22.05 -0.49 -16.77
N PHE A 73 22.76 0.45 -16.16
CA PHE A 73 24.14 0.76 -16.54
C PHE A 73 25.11 -0.42 -16.33
N SER A 74 24.90 -1.24 -15.30
CA SER A 74 25.73 -2.43 -15.06
C SER A 74 25.55 -3.55 -16.08
N LEU A 75 24.45 -3.54 -16.84
CA LEU A 75 24.18 -4.52 -17.91
C LEU A 75 24.68 -4.03 -19.28
N VAL A 76 24.71 -2.71 -19.48
CA VAL A 76 25.19 -2.09 -20.74
C VAL A 76 26.72 -2.03 -20.81
N ASN A 77 27.39 -1.93 -19.67
CA ASN A 77 28.86 -1.87 -19.59
C ASN A 77 29.50 -3.26 -19.37
N GLN A 78 28.80 -4.34 -19.74
CA GLN A 78 29.33 -5.71 -19.80
C GLN A 78 29.88 -6.02 -21.18
#